data_AF-A0A9D2F2R6-F1
#
_entry.id   AF-A0A9D2F2R6-F1
#
_cell.length_a   1.000
_cell.length_b   1.000
_cell.length_c   1.000
_cell.angle_alpha   90.00
_cell.angle_beta   90.00
_cell.angle_gamma   90.00
#
_symmetry.space_group_name_H-M   'P 1'
#
loop_
_entity.id
_entity.type
_entity.pdbx_description
1 polymer ?
#
loop_
_entity_poly.entity_id
_entity_poly.type
_entity_poly.pdbx_seq_one_letter_code
_entity_poly.pdbx_strand_id
1 'polypeptide(L)'
;VKPILPMPNLPVARVMWKALPSLTTGVECWITAGGAHHTVLSYDVTAEQMHDWANIMGIEFVHIGKDTTPEGLEHDLFLADLAWKLK
;
A
#
# COMPACT_ATOMS: atom_id res chain seq x y z
N VAL A 1 8.86 2.16 -13.61
CA VAL A 1 9.95 1.24 -13.99
C VAL A 1 9.83 0.95 -15.48
N LYS A 2 10.91 0.98 -16.26
CA LYS A 2 10.83 0.64 -17.69
C LYS A 2 10.67 -0.88 -17.84
N PRO A 3 9.73 -1.37 -18.66
CA PRO A 3 9.63 -2.80 -18.96
C PRO A 3 10.96 -3.36 -19.46
N ILE A 4 11.40 -4.48 -18.89
CA ILE A 4 12.70 -5.09 -19.19
C ILE A 4 12.75 -5.76 -20.56
N LEU A 5 11.60 -6.14 -21.13
CA LEU A 5 11.46 -6.77 -22.44
C LEU A 5 10.20 -6.24 -23.16
N PRO A 6 10.18 -6.26 -24.51
CA PRO A 6 8.95 -6.04 -25.25
C PRO A 6 7.94 -7.15 -24.92
N MET A 7 6.64 -6.82 -24.89
CA MET A 7 5.57 -7.84 -24.79
C MET A 7 4.62 -7.63 -25.97
N PRO A 8 4.94 -8.17 -27.16
CA PRO A 8 4.22 -7.91 -28.41
C PRO A 8 2.81 -8.53 -28.43
N ASN A 9 2.56 -9.55 -27.61
CA ASN A 9 1.30 -10.29 -27.57
C ASN A 9 0.39 -9.89 -26.41
N LEU A 10 0.75 -8.89 -25.59
CA LEU A 10 -0.09 -8.47 -24.45
C LEU A 10 -1.20 -7.53 -24.97
N PRO A 11 -2.47 -7.95 -25.01
CA PRO A 11 -3.52 -7.21 -25.72
C PRO A 11 -4.13 -6.08 -24.89
N VAL A 12 -3.53 -5.76 -23.74
CA VAL A 12 -4.02 -4.76 -22.79
C VAL A 12 -2.91 -3.79 -22.40
N ALA A 13 -3.30 -2.56 -22.07
CA ALA A 13 -2.40 -1.60 -21.44
C ALA A 13 -1.89 -2.17 -20.11
N ARG A 14 -0.64 -1.85 -19.75
CA ARG A 14 -0.06 -2.27 -18.48
C ARG A 14 0.89 -1.21 -17.94
N VAL A 15 1.17 -1.33 -16.64
CA VAL A 15 2.13 -0.49 -15.93
C VAL A 15 3.09 -1.38 -15.15
N MET A 16 4.34 -0.93 -15.03
CA MET A 16 5.37 -1.61 -14.24
C MET A 16 5.91 -0.64 -13.19
N TRP A 17 5.85 -1.06 -11.94
CA TRP A 17 6.33 -0.29 -10.80
C TRP A 17 7.23 -1.17 -9.93
N LYS A 18 7.95 -0.53 -9.00
CA LYS A 18 8.74 -1.21 -7.97
C LYS A 18 8.09 -0.87 -6.65
N ALA A 19 7.58 -1.88 -5.96
CA ALA A 19 7.06 -1.70 -4.61
C ALA A 19 8.19 -1.32 -3.64
N LEU A 20 7.83 -0.51 -2.65
CA LEU A 20 8.70 -0.19 -1.52
C LEU A 20 8.24 -1.00 -0.29
N PRO A 21 9.16 -1.37 0.62
CA PRO A 21 10.62 -1.20 0.49
C PRO A 21 11.23 -2.20 -0.52
N SER A 22 10.58 -3.34 -0.72
CA SER A 22 10.87 -4.34 -1.74
C SER A 22 9.58 -5.02 -2.18
N LEU A 23 9.59 -5.79 -3.27
CA LEU A 23 8.41 -6.54 -3.70
C LEU A 23 7.97 -7.53 -2.61
N THR A 24 8.90 -8.33 -2.08
CA THR A 24 8.59 -9.35 -1.07
C THR A 24 8.02 -8.72 0.19
N THR A 25 8.73 -7.75 0.77
CA THR A 25 8.31 -7.09 2.02
C THR A 25 7.02 -6.29 1.84
N GLY A 26 6.89 -5.55 0.73
CA GLY A 26 5.69 -4.75 0.47
C GLY A 26 4.45 -5.62 0.28
N VAL A 27 4.58 -6.77 -0.39
CA VAL A 27 3.47 -7.72 -0.57
C VAL A 27 3.13 -8.44 0.73
N GLU A 28 4.13 -8.84 1.52
CA GLU A 28 3.91 -9.41 2.86
C GLU A 28 3.11 -8.44 3.74
N CYS A 29 3.57 -7.20 3.86
CA CYS A 29 2.88 -6.13 4.57
C CYS A 29 1.44 -5.91 4.06
N TRP A 30 1.24 -5.92 2.73
CA TRP A 30 -0.09 -5.75 2.13
C TRP A 30 -1.04 -6.90 2.48
N ILE A 31 -0.56 -8.14 2.45
CA ILE A 31 -1.34 -9.33 2.83
C ILE A 31 -1.66 -9.31 4.32
N THR A 32 -0.68 -8.97 5.17
CA THR A 32 -0.87 -8.85 6.63
C THR A 32 -1.94 -7.81 6.98
N ALA A 33 -1.95 -6.66 6.28
CA ALA A 33 -2.98 -5.64 6.44
C ALA A 33 -4.33 -5.99 5.77
N GLY A 34 -4.45 -7.15 5.10
CA GLY A 34 -5.69 -7.57 4.44
C GLY A 34 -6.03 -6.79 3.16
N GLY A 35 -5.03 -6.21 2.49
CA GLY A 35 -5.23 -5.38 1.30
C GLY A 35 -5.81 -6.14 0.10
N ALA A 36 -6.67 -5.46 -0.67
CA ALA A 36 -7.33 -6.05 -1.85
C ALA A 36 -6.39 -6.20 -3.06
N HIS A 37 -6.79 -7.03 -4.03
CA HIS A 37 -6.10 -7.17 -5.32
C HIS A 37 -6.45 -6.05 -6.31
N HIS A 38 -7.63 -5.45 -6.18
CA HIS A 38 -8.01 -4.25 -6.93
C HIS A 38 -7.51 -3.02 -6.18
N THR A 39 -6.83 -2.13 -6.90
CA THR A 39 -6.26 -0.90 -6.36
C THR A 39 -6.53 0.27 -7.31
N VAL A 40 -6.40 1.48 -6.78
CA VAL A 40 -6.36 2.71 -7.58
C VAL A 40 -4.91 3.15 -7.67
N LEU A 41 -4.39 3.31 -8.89
CA LEU A 41 -3.05 3.85 -9.14
C LEU A 41 -3.15 5.34 -9.45
N SER A 42 -2.35 6.17 -8.77
CA SER A 42 -2.26 7.61 -9.02
C SER A 42 -0.81 8.06 -9.10
N TYR A 43 -0.56 9.04 -9.98
CA TYR A 43 0.72 9.75 -10.07
C TYR A 43 0.69 11.12 -9.39
N ASP A 44 -0.51 11.65 -9.12
CA ASP A 44 -0.71 13.01 -8.60
C ASP A 44 -1.02 13.01 -7.10
N VAL A 45 -1.63 11.93 -6.59
CA VAL A 45 -2.04 11.81 -5.19
C VAL A 45 -0.86 11.39 -4.31
N THR A 46 -0.64 12.11 -3.20
CA THR A 46 0.40 11.79 -2.22
C THR A 46 -0.14 10.94 -1.06
N ALA A 47 0.77 10.26 -0.35
CA ALA A 47 0.40 9.51 0.86
C ALA A 47 -0.16 10.42 1.97
N GLU A 48 0.37 11.65 2.10
CA GLU A 48 -0.11 12.65 3.06
C GLU A 48 -1.56 13.05 2.78
N GLN A 49 -1.91 13.29 1.50
CA GLN A 49 -3.30 13.58 1.11
C GLN A 49 -4.25 12.43 1.47
N MET A 50 -3.82 11.18 1.30
CA MET A 50 -4.63 10.00 1.67
C MET A 50 -4.78 9.85 3.19
N HIS A 51 -3.72 10.14 3.95
CA HIS A 51 -3.75 10.15 5.41
C HIS A 51 -4.73 11.21 5.93
N ASP A 52 -4.64 12.44 5.42
CA ASP A 52 -5.54 13.53 5.81
C ASP A 52 -6.99 13.23 5.45
N TRP A 53 -7.23 12.66 4.27
CA TRP A 53 -8.57 12.22 3.87
C TRP A 53 -9.11 11.12 4.80
N ALA A 54 -8.32 10.10 5.13
CA ALA A 54 -8.71 9.04 6.06
C ALA A 54 -9.06 9.60 7.45
N ASN A 55 -8.29 10.57 7.93
CA ASN A 55 -8.54 11.26 9.19
C ASN A 55 -9.87 12.05 9.16
N ILE A 56 -10.15 12.79 8.08
CA ILE A 56 -11.42 13.51 7.90
C ILE A 56 -12.60 12.54 7.88
N MET A 57 -12.44 11.40 7.20
CA MET A 57 -13.47 10.37 7.09
C MET A 57 -13.61 9.51 8.34
N GLY A 58 -12.68 9.62 9.29
CA GLY A 58 -12.68 8.81 10.51
C GLY A 58 -12.46 7.33 10.24
N ILE A 59 -11.56 6.99 9.31
CA ILE A 59 -11.15 5.61 9.00
C ILE A 59 -9.66 5.42 9.25
N GLU A 60 -9.24 4.17 9.49
CA GLU A 60 -7.85 3.79 9.65
C GLU A 60 -7.04 4.06 8.37
N PHE A 61 -5.81 4.55 8.54
CA PHE A 61 -4.84 4.70 7.48
C PHE A 61 -3.59 3.88 7.78
N VAL A 62 -3.25 2.97 6.86
CA VAL A 62 -2.06 2.12 6.94
C VAL A 62 -1.13 2.47 5.78
N HIS A 63 0.11 2.84 6.10
CA HIS A 63 1.09 3.26 5.09
C HIS A 63 2.25 2.26 4.97
N ILE A 64 2.38 1.66 3.79
CA ILE A 64 3.52 0.81 3.43
C ILE A 64 4.45 1.64 2.53
N GLY A 65 5.61 2.01 3.09
CA GLY A 65 6.61 2.87 2.46
C GLY A 65 8.01 2.28 2.52
N LYS A 66 9.01 3.12 2.21
CA LYS A 66 10.43 2.72 2.15
C LYS A 66 11.01 2.23 3.48
N ASP A 67 10.44 2.66 4.61
CA ASP A 67 10.95 2.38 5.96
C ASP A 67 10.09 1.32 6.68
N THR A 68 9.07 0.77 6.01
CA THR A 68 8.16 -0.22 6.60
C THR A 68 8.88 -1.57 6.76
N THR A 69 8.73 -2.18 7.94
CA THR A 69 9.10 -3.58 8.20
C THR A 69 7.86 -4.38 8.56
N PRO A 70 7.83 -5.71 8.31
CA PRO A 70 6.70 -6.55 8.70
C PRO A 70 6.37 -6.45 10.19
N GLU A 71 7.39 -6.50 11.06
CA GLU A 71 7.21 -6.45 12.51
C GLU A 71 6.70 -5.07 12.98
N GLY A 72 7.17 -4.00 12.35
CA GLY A 72 6.70 -2.65 12.64
C GLY A 72 5.23 -2.47 12.24
N LEU A 73 4.85 -2.98 11.06
CA LEU A 73 3.47 -2.94 10.60
C LEU A 73 2.54 -3.77 11.50
N GLU A 74 2.92 -4.99 11.87
CA GLU A 74 2.12 -5.81 12.79
C GLU A 74 1.88 -5.11 14.13
N HIS A 75 2.91 -4.45 14.66
CA HIS A 75 2.79 -3.65 15.87
C HIS A 75 1.81 -2.48 15.69
N ASP A 76 1.95 -1.72 14.61
CA ASP A 76 1.09 -0.57 14.31
C ASP A 76 -0.38 -1.01 14.12
N LEU A 77 -0.63 -2.10 13.39
CA LEU A 77 -1.97 -2.65 13.19
C LEU A 77 -2.62 -3.11 14.50
N PHE A 78 -1.85 -3.73 15.40
CA PHE A 78 -2.37 -4.11 16.72
C PHE A 78 -2.82 -2.89 17.54
N LEU A 79 -2.00 -1.84 17.57
CA LEU A 79 -2.34 -0.60 18.26
C LEU A 79 -3.54 0.11 17.62
N ALA A 80 -3.58 0.14 16.29
CA ALA A 80 -4.67 0.74 15.54
C ALA A 80 -5.99 -0.01 15.78
N ASP A 81 -6.00 -1.34 15.73
CA ASP A 81 -7.20 -2.16 16.00
C ASP A 81 -7.79 -1.87 17.38
N LEU A 82 -6.93 -1.73 18.40
CA LEU A 82 -7.38 -1.33 19.75
C LEU A 82 -7.96 0.10 19.74
N ALA A 83 -7.23 1.06 19.17
CA ALA A 83 -7.64 2.46 19.14
C ALA A 83 -8.98 2.65 18.42
N TRP A 84 -9.17 1.98 17.27
CA TRP A 84 -10.39 2.08 16.46
C TRP A 84 -11.57 1.30 17.04
N LYS A 85 -11.34 0.23 17.82
CA LYS A 85 -12.41 -0.46 18.58
C LYS A 85 -12.90 0.34 19.78
N LEU A 86 -12.05 1.21 20.34
CA LEU A 86 -12.38 2.02 21.52
C LEU A 86 -12.93 3.41 21.18
N LYS A 87 -12.83 3.82 19.91
CA LYS A 87 -13.38 5.07 19.38
C LYS A 87 -14.87 4.92 19.09
#